data_AF-A0A6P8ARN9-F1
#
_entry.id   AF-A0A6P8ARN9-F1
#
_cell.length_a   1.000
_cell.length_b   1.000
_cell.length_c   1.000
_cell.angle_alpha   90.00
_cell.angle_beta   90.00
_cell.angle_gamma   90.00
#
_symmetry.space_group_name_H-M   'P 1'
#
loop_
_entity.id
_entity.type
_entity.pdbx_description
1 polymer ?
#
loop_
_entity_poly.entity_id
_entity_poly.type
_entity_poly.pdbx_seq_one_letter_code
_entity_poly.pdbx_strand_id
1 'polypeptide(L)'
;MFSKLLTARDPETGELLSNKQLWAESNLLIIAGSDTASTALAATLFYLSRSPKAYARVANEVRGAFPDPETVKQGPQLASCAYLRACLQEALRLSSSASGAMWREALLGGLRIQAEDGDSNQAGKVEVPAGLEVGTGIFSLNHSAHYFRDPLAYRPERWMAGEAAPDELARARAAFATFSIGPRNCVSKGLAMVEMAVAMAAVVARYDFRAPPGEGGLAAVGEYSEGRLRGHFRTKWAFTSEKDGPWLQFKRFV
;
A
#
# COMPACT_ATOMS: atom_id res chain seq x y z
N MET A 1 14.81 -11.97 -8.90
CA MET A 1 15.48 -11.39 -7.70
C MET A 1 16.41 -12.41 -7.06
N PHE A 2 15.91 -13.56 -6.63
CA PHE A 2 16.74 -14.58 -5.97
C PHE A 2 17.94 -15.08 -6.78
N SER A 3 17.79 -15.23 -8.11
CA SER A 3 18.90 -15.57 -9.00
C SER A 3 20.08 -14.60 -8.93
N LYS A 4 19.85 -13.32 -8.60
CA LYS A 4 20.91 -12.34 -8.41
C LYS A 4 21.60 -12.46 -7.06
N LEU A 5 20.92 -12.96 -6.02
CA LEU A 5 21.54 -13.18 -4.71
C LEU A 5 22.55 -14.33 -4.76
N LEU A 6 22.28 -15.36 -5.58
CA LEU A 6 23.19 -16.49 -5.78
C LEU A 6 24.57 -16.10 -6.31
N THR A 7 24.66 -14.98 -7.05
CA THR A 7 25.89 -14.50 -7.66
C THR A 7 26.35 -13.15 -7.11
N ALA A 8 25.66 -12.62 -6.09
CA ALA A 8 26.00 -11.35 -5.46
C ALA A 8 27.32 -11.47 -4.71
N ARG A 9 28.25 -10.56 -5.00
CA ARG A 9 29.54 -10.45 -4.32
C ARG A 9 29.57 -9.22 -3.44
N ASP A 10 30.13 -9.39 -2.25
CA ASP A 10 30.47 -8.27 -1.38
C ASP A 10 31.49 -7.35 -2.09
N PRO A 11 31.25 -6.04 -2.17
CA PRO A 11 32.13 -5.13 -2.89
C PRO A 11 33.47 -4.88 -2.18
N GLU A 12 33.57 -5.12 -0.87
CA GLU A 12 34.79 -4.94 -0.07
C GLU A 12 35.60 -6.25 0.03
N THR A 13 34.94 -7.38 0.26
CA THR A 13 35.60 -8.68 0.49
C THR A 13 35.63 -9.58 -0.74
N GLY A 14 34.75 -9.35 -1.72
CA GLY A 14 34.59 -10.20 -2.91
C GLY A 14 33.87 -11.53 -2.65
N GLU A 15 33.47 -11.78 -1.40
CA GLU A 15 32.83 -13.02 -0.96
C GLU A 15 31.39 -13.13 -1.47
N LEU A 16 30.93 -14.38 -1.64
CA LEU A 16 29.53 -14.69 -1.94
C LEU A 16 28.75 -14.88 -0.64
N LEU A 17 27.43 -14.74 -0.71
CA LEU A 17 26.55 -15.15 0.37
C LEU A 17 26.68 -16.66 0.62
N SER A 18 26.90 -17.04 1.88
CA SER A 18 26.85 -18.44 2.31
C SER A 18 25.44 -19.02 2.18
N ASN A 19 25.32 -20.35 2.12
CA ASN A 19 24.02 -21.02 2.07
C ASN A 19 23.09 -20.64 3.25
N LYS A 20 23.66 -20.38 4.43
CA LYS A 20 22.88 -19.92 5.60
C LYS A 20 22.33 -18.51 5.38
N GLN A 21 23.13 -17.60 4.85
CA GLN A 21 22.69 -16.24 4.51
C GLN A 21 21.64 -16.27 3.39
N LEU A 22 21.85 -17.05 2.33
CA LEU A 22 20.88 -17.21 1.24
C LEU A 22 19.53 -17.74 1.75
N TRP A 23 19.55 -18.70 2.68
CA TRP A 23 18.31 -19.22 3.28
C TRP A 23 17.60 -18.16 4.12
N ALA A 24 18.33 -17.39 4.94
CA ALA A 24 17.77 -16.29 5.72
C ALA A 24 17.15 -15.21 4.82
N GLU A 25 17.86 -14.78 3.77
CA GLU A 25 17.36 -13.80 2.80
C GLU A 25 16.12 -14.32 2.07
N SER A 26 16.09 -15.61 1.70
CA SER A 26 14.93 -16.22 1.05
C SER A 26 13.67 -16.12 1.91
N ASN A 27 13.78 -16.48 3.18
CA ASN A 27 12.66 -16.43 4.11
C ASN A 27 12.16 -15.00 4.31
N LEU A 28 13.08 -14.04 4.47
CA LEU A 28 12.73 -12.63 4.59
C LEU A 28 11.95 -12.15 3.36
N LEU A 29 12.42 -12.49 2.15
CA LEU A 29 11.77 -12.07 0.91
C LEU A 29 10.38 -12.69 0.72
N ILE A 30 10.21 -13.96 1.09
CA ILE A 30 8.90 -14.65 1.02
C ILE A 30 7.91 -13.97 1.95
N ILE A 31 8.28 -13.75 3.22
CA ILE A 31 7.40 -13.13 4.22
C ILE A 31 7.07 -11.68 3.80
N ALA A 32 8.10 -10.90 3.46
CA ALA A 32 7.93 -9.50 3.08
C ALA A 32 7.04 -9.34 1.83
N GLY A 33 7.17 -10.23 0.84
CA GLY A 33 6.34 -10.19 -0.38
C GLY A 33 4.92 -10.69 -0.16
N SER A 34 4.74 -11.79 0.57
CA SER A 34 3.44 -12.47 0.69
C SER A 34 2.47 -11.74 1.61
N ASP A 35 2.91 -11.38 2.82
CA ASP A 35 2.02 -10.79 3.82
C ASP A 35 1.59 -9.38 3.45
N THR A 36 2.50 -8.60 2.87
CA THR A 36 2.21 -7.22 2.49
C THR A 36 1.29 -7.15 1.27
N ALA A 37 1.55 -7.95 0.23
CA ALA A 37 0.73 -7.98 -0.97
C ALA A 37 -0.68 -8.55 -0.67
N SER A 38 -0.77 -9.63 0.10
CA SER A 38 -2.08 -10.19 0.47
C SER A 38 -2.93 -9.19 1.27
N THR A 39 -2.31 -8.40 2.14
CA THR A 39 -3.01 -7.34 2.91
C THR A 39 -3.52 -6.22 2.02
N ALA A 40 -2.70 -5.78 1.07
CA ALA A 40 -3.07 -4.74 0.12
C ALA A 40 -4.21 -5.20 -0.83
N LEU A 41 -4.16 -6.45 -1.30
CA LEU A 41 -5.22 -7.04 -2.11
C LEU A 41 -6.54 -7.16 -1.31
N ALA A 42 -6.47 -7.63 -0.06
CA ALA A 42 -7.63 -7.71 0.83
C ALA A 42 -8.25 -6.32 1.08
N ALA A 43 -7.43 -5.30 1.33
CA ALA A 43 -7.90 -3.92 1.48
C ALA A 43 -8.56 -3.40 0.19
N THR A 44 -7.94 -3.65 -0.97
CA THR A 44 -8.49 -3.22 -2.27
C THR A 44 -9.84 -3.85 -2.54
N LEU A 45 -9.96 -5.15 -2.30
CA LEU A 45 -11.21 -5.89 -2.37
C LEU A 45 -12.27 -5.33 -1.40
N PHE A 46 -11.89 -5.05 -0.16
CA PHE A 46 -12.77 -4.44 0.85
C PHE A 46 -13.34 -3.10 0.34
N TYR A 47 -12.48 -2.16 -0.05
CA TYR A 47 -12.92 -0.82 -0.43
C TYR A 47 -13.73 -0.80 -1.73
N LEU A 48 -13.33 -1.59 -2.74
CA LEU A 48 -14.08 -1.70 -3.99
C LEU A 48 -15.47 -2.31 -3.77
N SER A 49 -15.58 -3.35 -2.94
CA SER A 49 -16.87 -3.99 -2.64
C SER A 49 -17.90 -3.06 -1.98
N ARG A 50 -17.42 -1.97 -1.37
CA ARG A 50 -18.20 -0.94 -0.67
C ARG A 50 -18.29 0.37 -1.44
N SER A 51 -17.73 0.43 -2.65
CA SER A 51 -17.68 1.62 -3.48
C SER A 51 -18.24 1.33 -4.88
N PRO A 52 -19.57 1.28 -5.07
CA PRO A 52 -20.19 0.85 -6.32
C PRO A 52 -19.72 1.66 -7.54
N LYS A 53 -19.50 2.98 -7.38
CA LYS A 53 -19.01 3.86 -8.44
C LYS A 53 -17.58 3.50 -8.87
N ALA A 54 -16.68 3.35 -7.91
CA ALA A 54 -15.29 2.98 -8.19
C ALA A 54 -15.20 1.56 -8.76
N TYR A 55 -15.99 0.62 -8.22
CA TYR A 55 -16.07 -0.74 -8.72
C TYR A 55 -16.53 -0.80 -10.18
N ALA A 56 -17.63 -0.13 -10.52
CA ALA A 56 -18.14 -0.11 -11.89
C ALA A 56 -17.11 0.46 -12.86
N ARG A 57 -16.39 1.52 -12.46
CA ARG A 57 -15.37 2.14 -13.31
C ARG A 57 -14.16 1.22 -13.53
N VAL A 58 -13.62 0.60 -12.47
CA VAL A 58 -12.49 -0.33 -12.63
C VAL A 58 -12.89 -1.60 -13.37
N ALA A 59 -14.10 -2.10 -13.17
CA ALA A 59 -14.63 -3.25 -13.91
C ALA A 59 -14.73 -2.96 -15.40
N ASN A 60 -15.29 -1.80 -15.78
CA ASN A 60 -15.38 -1.36 -17.17
C ASN A 60 -13.98 -1.18 -17.79
N GLU A 61 -13.05 -0.53 -17.08
CA GLU A 61 -11.68 -0.34 -17.55
C GLU A 61 -10.98 -1.68 -17.80
N VAL A 62 -10.99 -2.58 -16.83
CA VAL A 62 -10.28 -3.87 -16.92
C VAL A 62 -10.91 -4.79 -17.95
N ARG A 63 -12.24 -4.92 -17.99
CA ARG A 63 -12.94 -5.81 -18.94
C ARG A 63 -12.89 -5.25 -20.37
N GLY A 64 -12.88 -3.93 -20.52
CA GLY A 64 -12.63 -3.30 -21.82
C GLY A 64 -11.20 -3.50 -22.30
N ALA A 65 -10.23 -3.43 -21.38
CA ALA A 65 -8.84 -3.74 -21.69
C ALA A 65 -8.62 -5.23 -21.98
N PHE A 66 -9.26 -6.14 -21.26
CA PHE A 66 -9.08 -7.59 -21.39
C PHE A 66 -10.42 -8.30 -21.62
N PRO A 67 -10.91 -8.35 -22.89
CA PRO A 67 -12.15 -9.05 -23.22
C PRO A 67 -12.08 -10.56 -22.95
N ASP A 68 -10.90 -11.15 -23.08
CA ASP A 68 -10.62 -12.52 -22.65
C ASP A 68 -9.85 -12.49 -21.31
N PRO A 69 -10.46 -12.95 -20.19
CA PRO A 69 -9.82 -12.97 -18.89
C PRO A 69 -8.57 -13.86 -18.77
N GLU A 70 -8.34 -14.79 -19.71
CA GLU A 70 -7.11 -15.59 -19.76
C GLU A 70 -5.91 -14.81 -20.30
N THR A 71 -6.15 -13.66 -20.94
CA THR A 71 -5.08 -12.81 -21.52
C THR A 71 -4.46 -11.84 -20.53
N VAL A 72 -5.02 -11.72 -19.31
CA VAL A 72 -4.49 -10.83 -18.27
C VAL A 72 -3.05 -11.20 -17.92
N LYS A 73 -2.12 -10.28 -18.20
CA LYS A 73 -0.70 -10.43 -17.91
C LYS A 73 -0.05 -9.07 -17.72
N GLN A 74 1.17 -9.06 -17.17
CA GLN A 74 2.00 -7.87 -17.18
C GLN A 74 2.24 -7.41 -18.62
N GLY A 75 2.04 -6.12 -18.89
CA GLY A 75 2.34 -5.52 -20.19
C GLY A 75 1.73 -4.13 -20.34
N PRO A 76 1.89 -3.50 -21.53
CA PRO A 76 1.36 -2.16 -21.80
C PRO A 76 -0.15 -2.03 -21.59
N GLN A 77 -0.91 -3.09 -21.91
CA GLN A 77 -2.37 -3.14 -21.75
C GLN A 77 -2.81 -3.10 -20.29
N LEU A 78 -2.12 -3.80 -19.39
CA LEU A 78 -2.37 -3.68 -17.96
C LEU A 78 -1.89 -2.31 -17.44
N ALA A 79 -0.77 -1.81 -17.96
CA ALA A 79 -0.23 -0.51 -17.59
C ALA A 79 -1.17 0.66 -17.99
N SER A 80 -2.01 0.47 -19.01
CA SER A 80 -3.03 1.45 -19.40
C SER A 80 -4.27 1.45 -18.51
N CYS A 81 -4.44 0.45 -17.63
CA CYS A 81 -5.52 0.42 -16.62
C CYS A 81 -5.16 1.37 -15.46
N ALA A 82 -5.18 2.68 -15.74
CA ALA A 82 -4.74 3.71 -14.82
C ALA A 82 -5.63 3.79 -13.57
N TYR A 83 -6.94 3.57 -13.73
CA TYR A 83 -7.88 3.64 -12.62
C TYR A 83 -7.75 2.42 -11.69
N LEU A 84 -7.48 1.22 -12.21
CA LEU A 84 -7.11 0.06 -11.39
C LEU A 84 -5.89 0.36 -10.50
N ARG A 85 -4.85 0.96 -11.08
CA ARG A 85 -3.66 1.36 -10.32
C ARG A 85 -4.00 2.41 -9.25
N ALA A 86 -4.87 3.36 -9.57
CA ALA A 86 -5.35 4.36 -8.63
C ALA A 86 -6.13 3.75 -7.46
N CYS A 87 -6.98 2.74 -7.72
CA CYS A 87 -7.69 1.96 -6.70
C CYS A 87 -6.72 1.25 -5.75
N LEU A 88 -5.70 0.57 -6.30
CA LEU A 88 -4.65 -0.07 -5.52
C LEU A 88 -3.90 0.93 -4.64
N GLN A 89 -3.49 2.08 -5.21
CA GLN A 89 -2.79 3.12 -4.46
C GLN A 89 -3.63 3.70 -3.33
N GLU A 90 -4.92 3.94 -3.56
CA GLU A 90 -5.81 4.49 -2.54
C GLU A 90 -6.08 3.48 -1.41
N ALA A 91 -6.24 2.20 -1.74
CA ALA A 91 -6.38 1.14 -0.75
C ALA A 91 -5.11 1.01 0.11
N LEU A 92 -3.92 1.04 -0.53
CA LEU A 92 -2.62 1.04 0.15
C LEU A 92 -2.41 2.28 1.03
N ARG A 93 -2.99 3.43 0.68
CA ARG A 93 -2.93 4.63 1.52
C ARG A 93 -3.76 4.43 2.79
N LEU A 94 -5.03 4.04 2.64
CA LEU A 94 -5.96 3.85 3.76
C LEU A 94 -5.58 2.67 4.67
N SER A 95 -5.02 1.62 4.08
CA SER A 95 -4.69 0.37 4.79
C SER A 95 -3.30 -0.10 4.39
N SER A 96 -2.28 0.67 4.80
CA SER A 96 -0.88 0.31 4.59
C SER A 96 -0.56 -1.01 5.31
N SER A 97 -0.02 -1.98 4.56
CA SER A 97 0.40 -3.27 5.12
C SER A 97 1.52 -3.15 6.17
N ALA A 98 2.23 -2.03 6.19
CA ALA A 98 3.14 -1.63 7.28
C ALA A 98 2.75 -0.21 7.70
N SER A 99 1.85 -0.10 8.68
CA SER A 99 1.26 1.17 9.12
C SER A 99 2.02 1.86 10.26
N GLY A 100 2.96 1.15 10.90
CA GLY A 100 3.73 1.63 12.05
C GLY A 100 4.71 2.75 11.72
N ALA A 101 5.37 3.25 12.77
CA ALA A 101 6.47 4.18 12.62
C ALA A 101 7.73 3.48 12.11
N MET A 102 8.40 4.11 11.16
CA MET A 102 9.69 3.64 10.64
C MET A 102 10.82 4.20 11.51
N TRP A 103 11.07 3.56 12.65
CA TRP A 103 12.03 4.02 13.65
C TRP A 103 13.48 4.04 13.16
N ARG A 104 14.22 5.06 13.56
CA ARG A 104 15.66 5.24 13.34
C ARG A 104 16.30 5.74 14.61
N GLU A 105 17.42 5.16 14.99
CA GLU A 105 18.24 5.64 16.10
C GLU A 105 19.13 6.80 15.63
N ALA A 106 19.17 7.89 16.40
CA ALA A 106 20.13 8.96 16.23
C ALA A 106 21.53 8.46 16.62
N LEU A 107 22.46 8.46 15.68
CA LEU A 107 23.84 8.01 15.90
C LEU A 107 24.68 9.06 16.64
N LEU A 108 25.96 8.75 16.86
CA LEU A 108 26.93 9.68 17.47
C LEU A 108 26.90 11.04 16.75
N GLY A 109 26.79 12.12 17.53
CA GLY A 109 26.59 13.48 17.02
C GLY A 109 25.12 13.95 17.03
N GLY A 110 24.17 13.04 17.33
CA GLY A 110 22.74 13.33 17.39
C GLY A 110 22.12 13.59 16.01
N LEU A 111 20.84 13.94 16.01
CA LEU A 111 20.09 14.34 14.82
C LEU A 111 19.50 15.73 15.03
N ARG A 112 19.65 16.61 14.03
CA ARG A 112 18.98 17.91 13.99
C ARG A 112 17.87 17.85 12.95
N ILE A 113 16.63 18.01 13.40
CA ILE A 113 15.46 18.10 12.53
C ILE A 113 15.04 19.56 12.45
N GLN A 114 15.04 20.09 11.23
CA GLN A 114 14.48 21.40 10.96
C GLN A 114 12.96 21.24 10.81
N ALA A 115 12.18 21.87 11.69
CA ALA A 115 10.75 22.03 11.45
C ALA A 115 10.59 23.03 10.30
N GLU A 116 9.80 22.68 9.28
CA GLU A 116 9.29 23.67 8.34
C GLU A 116 8.17 24.46 9.05
N ASP A 117 8.17 25.78 8.91
CA ASP A 117 7.21 26.69 9.54
C ASP A 117 5.78 26.37 9.08
N GLY A 118 5.05 25.62 9.90
CA GLY A 118 3.62 25.39 9.77
C GLY A 118 2.86 26.20 10.81
N ASP A 119 2.31 27.34 10.41
CA ASP A 119 1.28 28.22 11.05
C ASP A 119 1.43 28.58 12.55
N SER A 120 2.44 28.04 13.22
CA SER A 120 2.83 28.35 14.58
C SER A 120 4.22 28.94 14.48
N ASN A 121 4.36 30.15 15.03
CA ASN A 121 5.54 31.01 14.95
C ASN A 121 6.72 30.49 15.80
N GLN A 122 6.94 29.16 15.80
CA GLN A 122 8.04 28.49 16.45
C GLN A 122 8.79 27.65 15.42
N ALA A 123 9.67 28.31 14.68
CA ALA A 123 10.75 27.68 13.92
C ALA A 123 11.69 26.93 14.89
N GLY A 124 11.25 25.78 15.38
CA GLY A 124 11.98 24.96 16.34
C GLY A 124 12.94 24.03 15.62
N LYS A 125 14.24 24.15 15.92
CA LYS A 125 15.19 23.06 15.66
C LYS A 125 14.96 22.00 16.73
N VAL A 126 14.56 20.79 16.33
CA VAL A 126 14.49 19.67 17.26
C VAL A 126 15.85 18.99 17.25
N GLU A 127 16.57 19.08 18.36
CA GLU A 127 17.80 18.30 18.58
C GLU A 127 17.45 16.99 19.27
N VAL A 128 17.88 15.89 18.66
CA VAL A 128 17.67 14.53 19.14
C VAL A 128 19.03 13.97 19.56
N PRO A 129 19.28 13.78 20.86
CA PRO A 129 20.50 13.17 21.36
C PRO A 129 20.79 11.79 20.75
N ALA A 130 22.06 11.43 20.70
CA ALA A 130 22.49 10.10 20.30
C ALA A 130 21.84 9.02 21.18
N GLY A 131 21.46 7.89 20.59
CA GLY A 131 20.80 6.76 21.26
C GLY A 131 19.28 6.88 21.38
N LEU A 132 18.67 8.00 20.96
CA LEU A 132 17.21 8.11 20.89
C LEU A 132 16.66 7.70 19.54
N GLU A 133 15.46 7.12 19.53
CA GLU A 133 14.75 6.74 18.32
C GLU A 133 13.76 7.81 17.86
N VAL A 134 13.71 8.04 16.55
CA VAL A 134 12.72 8.89 15.87
C VAL A 134 12.04 8.10 14.76
N GLY A 135 10.75 8.34 14.56
CA GLY A 135 9.99 7.66 13.52
C GLY A 135 8.72 8.41 13.17
N THR A 136 8.39 8.43 11.89
CA THR A 136 7.11 8.97 11.41
C THR A 136 6.15 7.81 11.18
N GLY A 137 4.99 7.86 11.83
CA GLY A 137 3.92 6.87 11.65
C GLY A 137 3.31 6.96 10.25
N ILE A 138 3.43 5.89 9.45
CA ILE A 138 2.86 5.85 8.09
C ILE A 138 1.35 6.04 8.12
N PHE A 139 0.67 5.44 9.09
CA PHE A 139 -0.77 5.62 9.27
C PHE A 139 -1.15 7.10 9.43
N SER A 140 -0.45 7.83 10.32
CA SER A 140 -0.73 9.24 10.59
C SER A 140 -0.49 10.10 9.36
N LEU A 141 0.61 9.85 8.64
CA LEU A 141 0.95 10.57 7.42
C LEU A 141 -0.11 10.35 6.34
N ASN A 142 -0.47 9.09 6.08
CA ASN A 142 -1.46 8.71 5.08
C ASN A 142 -2.88 9.21 5.38
N HIS A 143 -3.21 9.52 6.64
CA HIS A 143 -4.53 10.01 7.06
C HIS A 143 -4.54 11.49 7.50
N SER A 144 -3.47 12.22 7.24
CA SER A 144 -3.39 13.65 7.57
C SER A 144 -4.15 14.48 6.54
N ALA A 145 -5.09 15.30 7.02
CA ALA A 145 -5.83 16.25 6.19
C ALA A 145 -4.94 17.33 5.56
N HIS A 146 -3.75 17.55 6.10
CA HIS A 146 -2.75 18.46 5.54
C HIS A 146 -2.25 17.97 4.17
N TYR A 147 -2.11 16.66 3.98
CA TYR A 147 -1.64 16.08 2.72
C TYR A 147 -2.77 15.51 1.86
N PHE A 148 -3.83 15.00 2.48
CA PHE A 148 -4.92 14.29 1.80
C PHE A 148 -6.27 14.93 2.14
N ARG A 149 -6.90 15.57 1.15
CA ARG A 149 -8.29 16.04 1.28
C ARG A 149 -9.24 14.86 1.48
N ASP A 150 -10.15 14.98 2.45
CA ASP A 150 -11.02 13.88 2.90
C ASP A 150 -10.20 12.60 3.17
N PRO A 151 -9.30 12.62 4.18
CA PRO A 151 -8.27 11.59 4.33
C PRO A 151 -8.84 10.20 4.65
N LEU A 152 -10.09 10.11 5.11
CA LEU A 152 -10.80 8.85 5.36
C LEU A 152 -11.66 8.42 4.17
N ALA A 153 -11.81 9.22 3.12
CA ALA A 153 -12.60 8.79 1.97
C ALA A 153 -11.75 7.91 1.05
N TYR A 154 -12.29 6.77 0.60
CA TYR A 154 -11.72 5.99 -0.49
C TYR A 154 -12.00 6.69 -1.82
N ARG A 155 -11.02 7.44 -2.33
CA ARG A 155 -11.13 8.24 -3.56
C ARG A 155 -9.95 7.96 -4.51
N PRO A 156 -10.04 6.91 -5.36
CA PRO A 156 -9.01 6.62 -6.36
C PRO A 156 -8.65 7.81 -7.26
N GLU A 157 -9.61 8.68 -7.56
CA GLU A 157 -9.45 9.86 -8.42
C GLU A 157 -8.34 10.80 -7.95
N ARG A 158 -7.98 10.76 -6.66
CA ARG A 158 -6.86 11.52 -6.07
C ARG A 158 -5.51 11.25 -6.75
N TRP A 159 -5.36 10.08 -7.36
CA TRP A 159 -4.11 9.66 -8.02
C TRP A 159 -4.11 9.95 -9.52
N MET A 160 -5.22 10.46 -10.07
CA MET A 160 -5.46 10.63 -11.50
C MET A 160 -5.22 12.07 -11.95
N ALA A 161 -4.33 12.24 -12.93
CA ALA A 161 -4.14 13.52 -13.59
C ALA A 161 -5.39 13.90 -14.38
N GLY A 162 -5.85 15.15 -14.25
CA GLY A 162 -7.07 15.65 -14.88
C GLY A 162 -8.34 15.48 -14.04
N GLU A 163 -8.29 14.73 -12.93
CA GLU A 163 -9.41 14.60 -11.97
C GLU A 163 -9.04 15.18 -10.60
N ALA A 164 -7.81 14.93 -10.14
CA ALA A 164 -7.24 15.64 -9.00
C ALA A 164 -6.67 16.99 -9.45
N ALA A 165 -6.80 18.01 -8.59
CA ALA A 165 -6.10 19.26 -8.79
C ALA A 165 -4.57 19.01 -8.81
N PRO A 166 -3.78 19.66 -9.68
CA PRO A 166 -2.36 19.36 -9.81
C PRO A 166 -1.57 19.46 -8.50
N ASP A 167 -1.91 20.44 -7.65
CA ASP A 167 -1.31 20.62 -6.33
C ASP A 167 -1.72 19.52 -5.34
N GLU A 168 -2.98 19.10 -5.33
CA GLU A 168 -3.48 17.96 -4.54
C GLU A 168 -2.77 16.66 -4.95
N LEU A 169 -2.64 16.41 -6.25
CA LEU A 169 -1.95 15.23 -6.78
C LEU A 169 -0.46 15.23 -6.39
N ALA A 170 0.21 16.38 -6.50
CA ALA A 170 1.62 16.52 -6.12
C ALA A 170 1.82 16.28 -4.61
N ARG A 171 0.99 16.91 -3.75
CA ARG A 171 1.03 16.70 -2.30
C ARG A 171 0.76 15.25 -1.91
N ALA A 172 -0.28 14.64 -2.49
CA ALA A 172 -0.62 13.24 -2.23
C ALA A 172 0.52 12.28 -2.61
N ARG A 173 1.17 12.50 -3.76
CA ARG A 173 2.33 11.70 -4.19
C ARG A 173 3.54 11.87 -3.29
N ALA A 174 3.81 13.09 -2.82
CA ALA A 174 4.92 13.38 -1.92
C ALA A 174 4.72 12.74 -0.53
N ALA A 175 3.48 12.73 -0.03
CA ALA A 175 3.14 12.17 1.28
C ALA A 175 2.88 10.66 1.28
N PHE A 176 2.77 10.01 0.11
CA PHE A 176 2.47 8.58 0.01
C PHE A 176 3.65 7.71 0.46
N ALA A 177 3.68 7.37 1.75
CA ALA A 177 4.79 6.66 2.38
C ALA A 177 4.49 5.17 2.66
N THR A 178 3.46 4.57 2.04
CA THR A 178 3.13 3.14 2.24
C THR A 178 4.30 2.21 1.87
N PHE A 179 5.16 2.62 0.93
CA PHE A 179 6.39 1.91 0.58
C PHE A 179 7.63 2.52 1.22
N SER A 180 7.47 3.35 2.26
CA SER A 180 8.52 4.20 2.84
C SER A 180 9.13 5.18 1.82
N ILE A 181 9.99 6.09 2.28
CA ILE A 181 10.64 7.15 1.49
C ILE A 181 12.14 7.16 1.84
N GLY A 182 12.97 7.52 0.86
CA GLY A 182 14.43 7.62 1.05
C GLY A 182 15.18 6.29 0.86
N PRO A 183 16.41 6.18 1.39
CA PRO A 183 17.33 5.06 1.09
C PRO A 183 16.89 3.71 1.65
N ARG A 184 15.88 3.70 2.54
CA ARG A 184 15.29 2.49 3.13
C ARG A 184 13.85 2.29 2.67
N ASN A 185 13.50 2.81 1.49
CA ASN A 185 12.21 2.52 0.87
C ASN A 185 12.12 1.04 0.44
N CYS A 186 10.90 0.58 0.19
CA CYS A 186 10.66 -0.79 -0.24
C CYS A 186 11.26 -1.01 -1.63
N VAL A 187 12.30 -1.86 -1.70
CA VAL A 187 12.97 -2.24 -2.94
C VAL A 187 12.01 -2.92 -3.94
N SER A 188 11.00 -3.62 -3.42
CA SER A 188 10.03 -4.38 -4.21
C SER A 188 8.80 -3.56 -4.62
N LYS A 189 8.76 -2.24 -4.39
CA LYS A 189 7.59 -1.39 -4.73
C LYS A 189 7.10 -1.59 -6.16
N GLY A 190 8.03 -1.60 -7.13
CA GLY A 190 7.68 -1.78 -8.54
C GLY A 190 7.07 -3.14 -8.84
N LEU A 191 7.69 -4.20 -8.32
CA LEU A 191 7.21 -5.58 -8.47
C LEU A 191 5.85 -5.77 -7.81
N ALA A 192 5.70 -5.33 -6.55
CA ALA A 192 4.46 -5.46 -5.80
C ALA A 192 3.28 -4.78 -6.50
N MET A 193 3.46 -3.56 -7.03
CA MET A 193 2.40 -2.87 -7.77
C MET A 193 1.98 -3.61 -9.04
N VAL A 194 2.94 -4.24 -9.75
CA VAL A 194 2.64 -5.05 -10.94
C VAL A 194 1.91 -6.33 -10.55
N GLU A 195 2.41 -7.07 -9.57
CA GLU A 195 1.80 -8.32 -9.10
C GLU A 195 0.37 -8.09 -8.60
N MET A 196 0.16 -7.05 -7.79
CA MET A 196 -1.17 -6.69 -7.31
C MET A 196 -2.11 -6.25 -8.45
N ALA A 197 -1.59 -5.52 -9.44
CA ALA A 197 -2.39 -5.14 -10.62
C ALA A 197 -2.79 -6.36 -11.46
N VAL A 198 -1.87 -7.30 -11.69
CA VAL A 198 -2.18 -8.55 -12.41
C VAL A 198 -3.24 -9.35 -11.64
N ALA A 199 -3.05 -9.54 -10.33
CA ALA A 199 -3.98 -10.29 -9.49
C ALA A 199 -5.38 -9.65 -9.48
N MET A 200 -5.46 -8.34 -9.23
CA MET A 200 -6.75 -7.63 -9.21
C MET A 200 -7.42 -7.59 -10.58
N ALA A 201 -6.66 -7.37 -11.66
CA ALA A 201 -7.20 -7.40 -13.01
C ALA A 201 -7.76 -8.79 -13.34
N ALA A 202 -7.06 -9.87 -12.99
CA ALA A 202 -7.52 -11.23 -13.21
C ALA A 202 -8.83 -11.53 -12.45
N VAL A 203 -8.93 -11.07 -11.20
CA VAL A 203 -10.17 -11.20 -10.42
C VAL A 203 -11.31 -10.41 -11.07
N VAL A 204 -11.10 -9.14 -11.40
CA VAL A 204 -12.13 -8.25 -11.96
C VAL A 204 -12.59 -8.71 -13.35
N ALA A 205 -11.66 -9.21 -14.18
CA ALA A 205 -11.99 -9.74 -15.51
C ALA A 205 -12.87 -11.00 -15.44
N ARG A 206 -12.69 -11.84 -14.41
CA ARG A 206 -13.39 -13.14 -14.29
C ARG A 206 -14.63 -13.11 -13.40
N TYR A 207 -14.69 -12.20 -12.45
CA TYR A 207 -15.69 -12.23 -11.39
C TYR A 207 -16.26 -10.83 -11.10
N ASP A 208 -17.55 -10.83 -10.78
CA ASP A 208 -18.12 -9.80 -9.93
C ASP A 208 -17.95 -10.16 -8.46
N PHE A 209 -17.73 -9.17 -7.62
CA PHE A 209 -17.68 -9.36 -6.17
C PHE A 209 -18.40 -8.25 -5.41
N ARG A 210 -18.96 -8.61 -4.25
CA ARG A 210 -19.66 -7.68 -3.35
C ARG A 210 -19.47 -8.08 -1.90
N ALA A 211 -19.71 -7.15 -0.99
CA ALA A 211 -19.86 -7.46 0.42
C ALA A 211 -21.04 -8.44 0.64
N PRO A 212 -20.95 -9.36 1.61
CA PRO A 212 -22.07 -10.21 1.99
C PRO A 212 -23.32 -9.38 2.31
N PRO A 213 -24.53 -9.84 1.97
CA PRO A 213 -25.76 -9.11 2.25
C PRO A 213 -26.04 -9.04 3.76
N GLY A 214 -26.69 -7.96 4.19
CA GLY A 214 -27.08 -7.70 5.58
C GLY A 214 -26.11 -6.78 6.34
N GLU A 215 -26.59 -6.23 7.45
CA GLU A 215 -25.74 -5.50 8.41
C GLU A 215 -25.23 -6.49 9.48
N GLY A 216 -23.91 -6.54 9.68
CA GLY A 216 -23.28 -7.44 10.65
C GLY A 216 -22.85 -8.80 10.09
N GLY A 217 -22.60 -9.77 10.98
CA GLY A 217 -22.13 -11.11 10.62
C GLY A 217 -20.84 -11.08 9.78
N LEU A 218 -20.81 -11.88 8.71
CA LEU A 218 -19.66 -11.93 7.78
C LEU A 218 -19.38 -10.60 7.08
N ALA A 219 -20.40 -9.75 6.85
CA ALA A 219 -20.21 -8.46 6.21
C ALA A 219 -19.37 -7.50 7.06
N ALA A 220 -19.42 -7.64 8.39
CA ALA A 220 -18.67 -6.81 9.34
C ALA A 220 -17.26 -7.37 9.65
N VAL A 221 -16.93 -8.58 9.20
CA VAL A 221 -15.60 -9.16 9.44
C VAL A 221 -14.55 -8.40 8.63
N GLY A 222 -13.50 -7.96 9.34
CA GLY A 222 -12.44 -7.13 8.76
C GLY A 222 -12.81 -5.65 8.68
N GLU A 223 -13.88 -5.22 9.34
CA GLU A 223 -14.30 -3.82 9.41
C GLU A 223 -14.15 -3.28 10.84
N TYR A 224 -13.74 -2.02 10.98
CA TYR A 224 -13.87 -1.32 12.25
C TYR A 224 -15.35 -1.07 12.54
N SER A 225 -15.83 -1.54 13.69
CA SER A 225 -17.23 -1.41 14.11
C SER A 225 -17.55 -0.03 14.69
N GLU A 226 -16.56 0.66 15.24
CA GLU A 226 -16.75 1.87 16.04
C GLU A 226 -15.62 2.89 15.85
N GLY A 227 -15.84 4.09 16.38
CA GLY A 227 -14.88 5.19 16.37
C GLY A 227 -14.69 5.82 14.99
N ARG A 228 -13.64 6.65 14.89
CA ARG A 228 -13.34 7.44 13.69
C ARG A 228 -13.10 6.60 12.43
N LEU A 229 -12.67 5.35 12.59
CA LEU A 229 -12.38 4.44 11.49
C LEU A 229 -13.56 3.50 11.17
N ARG A 230 -14.73 3.68 11.76
CA ARG A 230 -15.91 2.87 11.44
C ARG A 230 -16.13 2.84 9.91
N GLY A 231 -16.33 1.64 9.36
CA GLY A 231 -16.48 1.46 7.91
C GLY A 231 -15.16 1.24 7.14
N HIS A 232 -14.01 1.28 7.83
CA HIS A 232 -12.70 1.01 7.22
C HIS A 232 -12.23 -0.42 7.43
N PHE A 233 -11.35 -0.86 6.53
CA PHE A 233 -10.69 -2.15 6.64
C PHE A 233 -9.79 -2.19 7.88
N ARG A 234 -10.01 -3.20 8.73
CA ARG A 234 -9.34 -3.37 10.00
C ARG A 234 -8.13 -4.28 9.84
N THR A 235 -6.96 -3.69 10.03
CA THR A 235 -5.71 -4.42 10.25
C THR A 235 -5.34 -4.35 11.73
N LYS A 236 -4.70 -5.41 12.23
CA LYS A 236 -4.06 -5.42 13.55
C LYS A 236 -2.55 -5.28 13.34
N TRP A 237 -1.94 -4.46 14.19
CA TRP A 237 -0.50 -4.23 14.10
C TRP A 237 0.27 -5.51 14.45
N ALA A 238 1.20 -5.85 13.57
CA ALA A 238 2.23 -6.88 13.72
C ALA A 238 3.50 -6.37 13.01
N PHE A 239 4.49 -7.21 12.73
CA PHE A 239 5.66 -6.80 11.93
C PHE A 239 5.25 -6.18 10.57
N THR A 240 4.24 -6.75 9.92
CA THR A 240 3.51 -6.15 8.79
C THR A 240 2.11 -5.74 9.25
N SER A 241 1.10 -6.58 9.01
CA SER A 241 -0.28 -6.40 9.44
C SER A 241 -0.99 -7.73 9.43
N GLU A 242 -1.64 -8.05 10.55
CA GLU A 242 -2.60 -9.14 10.61
C GLU A 242 -3.98 -8.64 10.15
N LYS A 243 -4.75 -9.54 9.54
CA LYS A 243 -6.09 -9.23 9.02
C LYS A 243 -6.98 -10.45 9.14
N ASP A 244 -8.27 -10.19 9.31
CA ASP A 244 -9.34 -11.18 9.22
C ASP A 244 -10.37 -10.63 8.25
N GLY A 245 -10.62 -11.34 7.15
CA GLY A 245 -11.42 -10.85 6.03
C GLY A 245 -10.65 -9.93 5.04
N PRO A 246 -11.37 -9.19 4.17
CA PRO A 246 -12.83 -9.12 4.12
C PRO A 246 -13.44 -10.43 3.65
N TRP A 247 -14.64 -10.75 4.13
CA TRP A 247 -15.46 -11.77 3.50
C TRP A 247 -16.20 -11.14 2.33
N LEU A 248 -16.23 -11.83 1.19
CA LEU A 248 -16.85 -11.36 -0.05
C LEU A 248 -17.61 -12.49 -0.73
N GLN A 249 -18.68 -12.13 -1.43
CA GLN A 249 -19.38 -13.03 -2.34
C GLN A 249 -18.88 -12.79 -3.76
N PHE A 250 -18.44 -13.86 -4.42
CA PHE A 250 -18.02 -13.84 -5.82
C PHE A 250 -19.08 -14.48 -6.71
N LYS A 251 -19.26 -13.92 -7.91
CA LYS A 251 -20.05 -14.50 -8.99
C LYS A 251 -19.21 -14.45 -10.26
N ARG A 252 -19.12 -15.55 -11.01
CA ARG A 252 -18.45 -15.55 -12.30
C ARG A 252 -19.12 -14.54 -13.23
N PHE A 253 -18.32 -13.66 -13.82
CA PHE A 253 -18.75 -12.77 -14.88
C PHE A 253 -18.89 -13.61 -16.16
N VAL A 254 -20.08 -13.57 -16.76
CA VAL A 254 -20.44 -14.34 -17.96
C VAL A 254 -20.58 -13.38 -19.12
#